data_AF-A0A382FSC7-F1
#
_entry.id   AF-A0A382FSC7-F1
#
_cell.length_a   1.000
_cell.length_b   1.000
_cell.length_c   1.000
_cell.angle_alpha   90.00
_cell.angle_beta   90.00
_cell.angle_gamma   90.00
#
_symmetry.space_group_name_H-M   'P 1'
#
loop_
_entity.id
_entity.type
_entity.pdbx_description
1 polymer ?
#
loop_
_entity_poly.entity_id
_entity_poly.type
_entity_poly.pdbx_seq_one_letter_code
_entity_poly.pdbx_strand_id
1 'polypeptide(L)' 'DHGCVTNSLVQDEDESVVYFDKLNSYNISIDDITDELLEDGVKQFVDSYNELINAIEAKRIKIRA' A
#
# COMPACT_ATOMS: atom_id res chain seq x y z
N ASP A 1 20.28 -3.72 -10.32
CA ASP A 1 21.42 -2.90 -10.78
C ASP A 1 21.00 -1.44 -11.01
N HIS A 2 20.24 -0.84 -10.08
CA HIS A 2 19.65 0.51 -10.24
C HIS A 2 19.47 1.26 -8.91
N GLY A 3 20.22 0.91 -7.87
CA GLY A 3 20.15 1.55 -6.55
C GLY A 3 21.47 2.23 -6.20
N CYS A 4 21.38 3.34 -5.46
CA CYS A 4 22.54 3.98 -4.85
C CYS A 4 22.42 3.80 -3.33
N VAL A 5 23.38 3.11 -2.72
CA VAL A 5 23.37 2.87 -1.26
C VAL A 5 23.81 4.15 -0.55
N THR A 6 22.93 4.69 0.28
CA THR A 6 23.17 5.89 1.08
C THR A 6 22.39 5.79 2.39
N ASN A 7 22.82 6.54 3.41
CA ASN A 7 22.08 6.69 4.66
C ASN A 7 21.02 7.79 4.51
N SER A 8 19.96 7.51 3.76
CA SER A 8 18.94 8.51 3.38
C SER A 8 17.80 8.70 4.38
N LEU A 9 17.68 7.87 5.40
CA LEU A 9 16.53 7.91 6.32
C LEU A 9 16.37 9.26 7.03
N VAL A 10 17.49 9.90 7.39
CA VAL A 10 17.52 11.20 8.09
C VAL A 10 17.99 12.33 7.18
N GLN A 11 18.14 12.06 5.88
CA GLN A 11 18.46 13.11 4.91
C GLN A 11 17.21 13.96 4.71
N ASP A 12 17.37 15.29 4.74
CA ASP A 12 16.32 16.26 4.43
C ASP A 12 15.04 16.13 5.32
N GLU A 13 15.23 15.74 6.59
CA GLU A 13 14.14 15.60 7.57
C GLU A 13 13.35 16.91 7.75
N ASP A 14 14.05 18.05 7.84
CA ASP A 14 13.43 19.38 7.92
C ASP A 14 12.59 19.70 6.67
N GLU A 15 13.03 19.27 5.49
CA GLU A 15 12.32 19.49 4.23
C GLU A 15 11.05 18.64 4.15
N SER A 16 11.09 17.44 4.71
CA SER A 16 9.94 16.53 4.75
C SER A 16 8.74 17.16 5.45
N VAL A 17 8.95 17.81 6.61
CA VAL A 17 7.89 18.52 7.35
C VAL A 17 7.26 19.63 6.50
N VAL A 18 8.08 20.40 5.78
CA VAL A 18 7.60 21.47 4.89
C VAL A 18 6.69 20.94 3.78
N TYR A 19 6.92 19.73 3.28
CA TYR A 19 6.04 19.12 2.29
C TYR A 19 4.67 18.72 2.88
N PHE A 20 4.63 18.17 4.09
CA PHE A 20 3.37 17.88 4.78
C PHE A 20 2.54 19.14 5.01
N ASP A 21 3.17 20.24 5.43
CA ASP A 21 2.50 21.53 5.61
C ASP A 21 1.96 22.10 4.28
N LYS A 22 2.71 21.95 3.19
CA LYS A 22 2.25 22.35 1.84
C LYS A 22 1.04 21.55 1.39
N LEU A 23 1.04 20.23 1.60
CA LEU A 23 -0.11 19.38 1.28
C LEU A 23 -1.36 19.86 2.04
N ASN A 24 -1.23 20.09 3.34
CA ASN A 24 -2.31 20.64 4.15
C ASN A 24 -2.78 22.02 3.64
N SER A 25 -1.86 22.89 3.18
CA SER A 25 -2.20 24.20 2.61
C SER A 25 -3.03 24.12 1.31
N TYR A 26 -2.97 22.97 0.62
CA TYR A 26 -3.79 22.67 -0.55
C TYR A 26 -5.07 21.90 -0.20
N ASN A 27 -5.43 21.81 1.09
CA ASN A 27 -6.52 20.99 1.61
C ASN A 27 -6.36 19.49 1.30
N ILE A 28 -5.12 19.00 1.20
CA ILE A 28 -4.81 17.58 1.07
C ILE A 28 -4.50 17.06 2.48
N SER A 29 -5.48 16.40 3.10
CA SER A 29 -5.33 15.75 4.42
C SER A 29 -4.61 14.43 4.26
N ILE A 30 -3.41 14.30 4.84
CA ILE A 30 -2.69 13.03 4.85
C ILE A 30 -3.43 11.99 5.71
N ASP A 31 -4.09 12.40 6.79
CA ASP A 31 -4.86 11.48 7.62
C ASP A 31 -5.97 10.82 6.80
N ASP A 32 -6.75 11.62 6.05
CA ASP A 32 -7.83 11.13 5.18
C ASP A 32 -7.30 10.16 4.11
N ILE A 33 -6.16 10.50 3.49
CA ILE A 33 -5.49 9.62 2.52
C ILE A 33 -5.06 8.31 3.17
N THR A 34 -4.48 8.36 4.38
CA THR A 34 -4.02 7.15 5.06
C THR A 34 -5.17 6.27 5.53
N ASP A 35 -6.32 6.85 5.88
CA ASP A 35 -7.53 6.10 6.19
C ASP A 35 -8.07 5.38 4.95
N GLU A 36 -8.10 6.05 3.79
CA GLU A 36 -8.48 5.43 2.51
C GLU A 36 -7.50 4.30 2.13
N LEU A 37 -6.19 4.54 2.22
CA LEU A 37 -5.16 3.54 1.95
C LEU A 37 -5.27 2.32 2.87
N LEU A 38 -5.67 2.52 4.13
CA LEU A 38 -5.89 1.43 5.07
C LEU A 38 -7.09 0.58 4.66
N GLU A 39 -8.23 1.21 4.36
CA GLU A 39 -9.44 0.50 3.91
C GLU A 39 -9.18 -0.29 2.61
N ASP A 40 -8.58 0.37 1.62
CA ASP A 40 -8.23 -0.25 0.34
C ASP A 40 -7.20 -1.36 0.49
N GLY A 41 -6.22 -1.19 1.37
CA GLY A 41 -5.20 -2.19 1.66
C GLY A 41 -5.80 -3.46 2.26
N VAL A 42 -6.70 -3.32 3.24
CA VAL A 42 -7.41 -4.47 3.83
C VAL A 42 -8.27 -5.17 2.79
N LYS A 43 -8.99 -4.42 1.96
CA LYS A 43 -9.79 -4.97 0.87
C LYS A 43 -8.95 -5.76 -0.13
N GLN A 44 -7.87 -5.18 -0.63
CA GLN A 44 -6.96 -5.84 -1.58
C GLN A 44 -6.36 -7.13 -1.00
N PHE A 45 -6.06 -7.13 0.30
CA PHE A 45 -5.57 -8.32 0.99
C PHE A 45 -6.64 -9.44 1.02
N VAL A 46 -7.87 -9.10 1.37
CA VAL A 46 -9.00 -10.06 1.39
C VAL A 46 -9.33 -10.57 -0.01
N ASP A 47 -9.31 -9.69 -1.01
CA ASP A 47 -9.57 -10.07 -2.41
C ASP A 47 -8.51 -11.06 -2.91
N SER A 48 -7.22 -10.78 -2.66
CA SER A 48 -6.12 -11.69 -3.00
C SER A 48 -6.25 -13.06 -2.31
N TYR A 49 -6.71 -13.07 -1.06
CA TYR A 49 -6.99 -14.31 -0.32
C TYR A 49 -8.13 -15.11 -0.96
N ASN A 50 -9.24 -14.45 -1.30
CA ASN A 50 -10.39 -15.10 -1.93
C ASN A 50 -10.02 -15.67 -3.30
N GLU A 51 -9.26 -14.94 -4.10
CA GLU A 51 -8.72 -15.42 -5.38
C GLU A 51 -7.89 -16.69 -5.21
N LEU A 52 -7.01 -16.73 -4.21
CA LEU A 52 -6.21 -17.91 -3.90
C LEU A 52 -7.08 -19.12 -3.53
N ILE A 53 -8.06 -18.94 -2.65
CA ILE A 53 -8.95 -20.03 -2.22
C ILE A 53 -9.78 -20.55 -3.41
N ASN A 54 -10.34 -19.66 -4.23
CA ASN A 54 -11.09 -20.03 -5.43
C ASN A 54 -10.23 -20.83 -6.42
N ALA A 55 -8.97 -20.45 -6.61
CA ALA A 55 -8.04 -21.18 -7.46
C ALA A 55 -7.75 -22.60 -6.93
N ILE A 56 -7.62 -22.75 -5.60
CA ILE A 56 -7.44 -24.05 -4.95
C ILE A 56 -8.69 -24.92 -5.14
N GLU A 57 -9.88 -24.37 -4.93
CA GLU A 57 -11.15 -25.10 -5.11
C GLU A 57 -11.34 -25.57 -6.55
N ALA A 58 -11.11 -24.69 -7.52
CA ALA A 58 -11.17 -25.03 -8.95
C ALA A 58 -10.21 -26.19 -9.30
N LYS A 59 -9.00 -26.19 -8.73
CA LYS A 59 -8.03 -27.29 -8.91
C LYS A 59 -8.52 -28.58 -8.27
N ARG A 60 -9.12 -28.53 -7.07
CA ARG A 60 -9.68 -29.71 -6.38
C ARG A 60 -10.81 -30.36 -7.17
N ILE A 61 -11.69 -29.57 -7.79
CA ILE A 61 -12.78 -30.08 -8.63
C ILE A 61 -12.20 -30.81 -9.85
N LYS A 62 -11.23 -30.19 -10.55
CA LYS A 62 -10.56 -30.79 -11.73
C LYS A 62 -9.86 -32.12 -11.44
N ILE A 63 -9.31 -32.32 -10.24
CA ILE A 63 -8.63 -33.56 -9.86
C ILE A 63 -9.63 -34.69 -9.52
N ARG A 64 -10.85 -34.34 -9.09
CA ARG A 64 -11.89 -35.30 -8.67
C ARG A 64 -12.81 -35.75 -9.82
N ALA A 65 -12.87 -34.98 -10.90
CA ALA A 65 -13.60 -35.31 -12.13
C ALA A 65 -12.76 -36.21 -13.04
#